data_AF-A0A3M1F6L1-F1
#
_entry.id   AF-A0A3M1F6L1-F1
#
_cell.length_a   1.000
_cell.length_b   1.000
_cell.length_c   1.000
_cell.angle_alpha   90.00
_cell.angle_beta   90.00
_cell.angle_gamma   90.00
#
_symmetry.space_group_name_H-M   'P 1'
#
loop_
_entity.id
_entity.type
_entity.pdbx_description
1 polymer ?
#
loop_
_entity_poly.entity_id
_entity_poly.type
_entity_poly.pdbx_seq_one_letter_code
_entity_poly.pdbx_strand_id
1 'polypeptide(L)'
;PLFQVPEAVVVHGSDETLQTLRAFLTPKQTWIGYGHRTSVALIGQERIDGEEGRRVAQALAEDVALLDQRGCLSPQSVYLETSPEGARRFANRLAEALDAVEARLPSPPLLPGEVSGILSLRSLAALRGARLWNAERPNWTILLHPTPALETPGLHRVVNLFAVRDLEELSDLFHRHRNRLQGMGLAVAPERQMAIAEAFPFFSRYCPIGRMQRPPFSWPQDRFRTLAKMARWISLEGEGG
;
A
#
# COMPACT_ATOMS: atom_id res chain seq x y z
N PRO A 1 -16.22 -21.80 -34.37
CA PRO A 1 -15.17 -21.55 -33.35
C PRO A 1 -14.52 -20.18 -33.57
N LEU A 2 -14.96 -19.15 -32.87
CA LEU A 2 -14.24 -17.88 -32.87
C LEU A 2 -14.40 -17.25 -31.50
N PHE A 3 -13.35 -17.31 -30.69
CA PHE A 3 -13.18 -16.35 -29.61
C PHE A 3 -13.27 -14.96 -30.26
N GLN A 4 -14.36 -14.24 -29.99
CA GLN A 4 -14.50 -12.86 -30.44
C GLN A 4 -13.31 -12.07 -29.91
N VAL A 5 -12.69 -11.26 -30.78
CA VAL A 5 -11.62 -10.37 -30.36
C VAL A 5 -12.23 -9.39 -29.34
N PRO A 6 -11.72 -9.32 -28.10
CA PRO A 6 -12.34 -8.50 -27.06
C PRO A 6 -12.16 -7.01 -27.38
N GLU A 7 -13.23 -6.22 -27.24
CA GLU A 7 -13.20 -4.76 -27.48
C GLU A 7 -12.39 -4.00 -26.41
N ALA A 8 -12.31 -4.56 -25.20
CA ALA A 8 -11.48 -4.05 -24.11
C ALA A 8 -10.72 -5.20 -23.44
N VAL A 9 -9.46 -4.95 -23.08
CA VAL A 9 -8.60 -5.90 -22.39
C VAL A 9 -8.10 -5.26 -21.09
N VAL A 10 -8.48 -5.86 -19.97
CA VAL A 10 -8.08 -5.45 -18.61
C VAL A 10 -7.10 -6.47 -18.06
N VAL A 11 -5.92 -6.02 -17.65
CA VAL A 11 -4.87 -6.91 -17.15
C VAL A 11 -4.30 -6.37 -15.84
N HIS A 12 -4.12 -7.27 -14.87
CA HIS A 12 -3.39 -7.02 -13.63
C HIS A 12 -2.14 -7.90 -13.64
N GLY A 13 -0.96 -7.30 -13.48
CA GLY A 13 0.28 -8.06 -13.54
C GLY A 13 1.52 -7.20 -13.34
N SER A 14 2.69 -7.83 -13.51
CA SER A 14 3.96 -7.11 -13.49
C SER A 14 4.07 -6.16 -14.69
N ASP A 15 4.91 -5.14 -14.58
CA ASP A 15 5.07 -4.15 -15.65
C ASP A 15 5.59 -4.81 -16.95
N GLU A 16 6.40 -5.86 -16.83
CA GLU A 16 6.89 -6.68 -17.94
C GLU A 16 5.77 -7.48 -18.61
N THR A 17 4.88 -8.08 -17.81
CA THR A 17 3.69 -8.79 -18.30
C THR A 17 2.79 -7.85 -19.07
N LEU A 18 2.57 -6.63 -18.54
CA LEU A 18 1.76 -5.62 -19.21
C LEU A 18 2.37 -5.16 -20.53
N GLN A 19 3.69 -4.92 -20.57
CA GLN A 19 4.39 -4.56 -21.81
C GLN A 19 4.29 -5.67 -22.86
N THR A 20 4.48 -6.91 -22.44
CA THR A 20 4.39 -8.09 -23.32
C THR A 20 2.98 -8.23 -23.89
N LEU A 21 1.95 -8.19 -23.06
CA LEU A 21 0.56 -8.34 -23.50
C LEU A 21 0.08 -7.18 -24.36
N ARG A 22 0.59 -5.97 -24.11
CA ARG A 22 0.26 -4.78 -24.90
C ARG A 22 0.67 -4.93 -26.37
N ALA A 23 1.74 -5.68 -26.66
CA ALA A 23 2.21 -5.92 -28.03
C ALA A 23 1.24 -6.76 -28.88
N PHE A 24 0.31 -7.49 -28.26
CA PHE A 24 -0.66 -8.34 -28.97
C PHE A 24 -1.97 -7.63 -29.30
N LEU A 25 -2.12 -6.35 -28.91
CA LEU A 25 -3.37 -5.59 -29.09
C LEU A 25 -3.39 -4.85 -30.42
N THR A 26 -4.57 -4.77 -31.01
CA THR A 26 -4.83 -3.89 -32.15
C THR A 26 -5.16 -2.46 -31.68
N PRO A 27 -4.94 -1.42 -32.51
CA PRO A 27 -5.26 -0.04 -32.15
C PRO A 27 -6.74 0.24 -31.81
N LYS A 28 -7.65 -0.66 -32.20
CA LYS A 28 -9.08 -0.54 -31.92
C LYS A 28 -9.49 -1.06 -30.54
N GLN A 29 -8.61 -1.79 -29.86
CA GLN A 29 -8.91 -2.39 -28.56
C GLN A 29 -8.54 -1.42 -27.44
N THR A 30 -9.46 -1.28 -26.49
CA THR A 30 -9.20 -0.49 -25.28
C THR A 30 -8.27 -1.28 -24.36
N TRP A 31 -7.12 -0.71 -24.02
CA TRP A 31 -6.17 -1.30 -23.07
C TRP A 31 -6.27 -0.66 -21.69
N ILE A 32 -6.40 -1.49 -20.65
CA ILE A 32 -6.35 -1.07 -19.25
C ILE A 32 -5.41 -2.01 -18.49
N GLY A 33 -4.14 -1.59 -18.33
CA GLY A 33 -3.14 -2.32 -17.56
C GLY A 33 -2.97 -1.73 -16.16
N TYR A 34 -3.02 -2.59 -15.13
CA TYR A 34 -2.68 -2.25 -13.75
C TYR A 34 -1.36 -2.92 -13.37
N GLY A 35 -0.31 -2.09 -13.33
CA GLY A 35 1.05 -2.52 -13.00
C GLY A 35 1.27 -2.68 -11.51
N HIS A 36 2.52 -2.93 -11.13
CA HIS A 36 2.85 -3.05 -9.71
C HIS A 36 2.72 -1.70 -9.00
N ARG A 37 1.87 -1.66 -7.96
CA ARG A 37 1.60 -0.47 -7.16
C ARG A 37 2.02 -0.66 -5.71
N THR A 38 2.52 0.41 -5.12
CA THR A 38 2.94 0.49 -3.72
C THR A 38 2.05 1.50 -2.99
N SER A 39 1.51 1.05 -1.86
CA SER A 39 0.78 1.90 -0.92
C SER A 39 1.57 2.05 0.37
N VAL A 40 1.47 3.23 0.98
CA VAL A 40 2.24 3.60 2.18
C VAL A 40 1.31 4.15 3.26
N ALA A 41 1.80 4.24 4.49
CA ALA A 41 1.10 4.95 5.56
C ALA A 41 1.99 6.02 6.19
N LEU A 42 1.40 7.18 6.49
CA LEU A 42 2.04 8.27 7.24
C LEU A 42 1.30 8.46 8.57
N ILE A 43 2.06 8.48 9.66
CA ILE A 43 1.54 8.66 11.01
C ILE A 43 2.26 9.87 11.63
N GLY A 44 1.50 10.92 11.91
CA GLY A 44 2.01 12.16 12.50
C GLY A 44 2.30 11.99 13.99
N GLN A 45 3.18 12.84 14.53
CA GLN A 45 3.64 12.79 15.91
C GLN A 45 2.49 12.77 16.93
N GLU A 46 1.40 13.48 16.64
CA GLU A 46 0.20 13.59 17.47
C GLU A 46 -0.63 12.28 17.55
N ARG A 47 -0.31 11.28 16.72
CA ARG A 47 -1.04 9.99 16.64
C ARG A 47 -0.20 8.78 17.04
N ILE A 48 1.02 8.98 17.55
CA ILE A 48 1.97 7.87 17.82
C ILE A 48 1.89 7.34 19.25
N ASP A 49 1.66 8.21 20.22
CA ASP A 49 1.72 7.88 21.65
C ASP A 49 0.32 7.72 22.28
N GLY A 50 0.31 7.22 23.52
CA GLY A 50 -0.91 7.10 24.32
C GLY A 50 -1.94 6.11 23.76
N GLU A 51 -3.21 6.47 23.92
CA GLU A 51 -4.36 5.68 23.44
C GLU A 51 -4.59 5.86 21.94
N GLU A 52 -4.30 7.06 21.40
CA GLU A 52 -4.32 7.31 19.96
C GLU A 52 -3.37 6.36 19.22
N GLY A 53 -2.14 6.22 19.71
CA GLY A 53 -1.15 5.30 19.15
C GLY A 53 -1.61 3.83 19.14
N ARG A 54 -2.35 3.38 20.17
CA ARG A 54 -2.94 2.03 20.17
C ARG A 54 -4.01 1.88 19.10
N ARG A 55 -4.91 2.85 18.99
CA ARG A 55 -5.98 2.84 17.99
C ARG A 55 -5.43 2.87 16.57
N VAL A 56 -4.39 3.65 16.31
CA VAL A 56 -3.73 3.69 15.00
C VAL A 56 -3.00 2.39 14.70
N ALA A 57 -2.29 1.81 15.67
CA ALA A 57 -1.65 0.51 15.51
C ALA A 57 -2.67 -0.61 15.19
N GLN A 58 -3.82 -0.61 15.87
CA GLN A 58 -4.92 -1.54 15.60
C GLN A 58 -5.49 -1.37 14.18
N ALA A 59 -5.77 -0.13 13.78
CA ALA A 59 -6.28 0.17 12.45
C ALA A 59 -5.27 -0.22 11.34
N LEU A 60 -3.97 -0.01 11.60
CA LEU A 60 -2.90 -0.40 10.69
C LEU A 60 -2.80 -1.93 10.56
N ALA A 61 -2.87 -2.65 11.68
CA ALA A 61 -2.87 -4.11 11.70
C ALA A 61 -4.03 -4.69 10.86
N GLU A 62 -5.21 -4.09 10.92
CA GLU A 62 -6.35 -4.48 10.08
C GLU A 62 -6.10 -4.26 8.59
N ASP A 63 -5.54 -3.11 8.20
CA ASP A 63 -5.20 -2.82 6.80
C ASP A 63 -4.12 -3.75 6.24
N VAL A 64 -3.21 -4.24 7.10
CA VAL A 64 -2.18 -5.23 6.78
C VAL A 64 -2.78 -6.64 6.65
N ALA A 65 -3.63 -7.04 7.58
CA ALA A 65 -4.12 -8.40 7.70
C ALA A 65 -5.30 -8.73 6.77
N LEU A 66 -6.17 -7.77 6.43
CA LEU A 66 -7.43 -8.07 5.74
C LEU A 66 -7.25 -8.83 4.41
N LEU A 67 -6.15 -8.55 3.70
CA LEU A 67 -5.75 -9.25 2.47
C LEU A 67 -4.34 -9.83 2.57
N ASP A 68 -3.79 -10.00 3.78
CA ASP A 68 -2.41 -10.46 4.04
C ASP A 68 -1.34 -9.73 3.20
N GLN A 69 -1.54 -8.43 2.97
CA GLN A 69 -0.77 -7.56 2.06
C GLN A 69 -0.71 -7.99 0.58
N ARG A 70 -1.58 -8.88 0.13
CA ARG A 70 -1.71 -9.27 -1.29
C ARG A 70 -2.50 -8.23 -2.11
N GLY A 71 -3.15 -7.28 -1.44
CA GLY A 71 -3.86 -6.16 -2.07
C GLY A 71 -2.92 -5.00 -2.42
N CYS A 72 -3.12 -4.39 -3.59
CA CYS A 72 -2.35 -3.22 -4.04
C CYS A 72 -2.47 -1.99 -3.11
N LEU A 73 -3.56 -1.92 -2.33
CA LEU A 73 -3.81 -0.87 -1.34
C LEU A 73 -3.19 -1.17 0.03
N SER A 74 -2.60 -2.33 0.26
CA SER A 74 -2.00 -2.65 1.56
C SER A 74 -0.74 -1.83 1.83
N PRO A 75 -0.62 -1.22 3.03
CA PRO A 75 0.56 -0.45 3.37
C PRO A 75 1.76 -1.39 3.49
N GLN A 76 2.83 -1.08 2.75
CA GLN A 76 4.08 -1.84 2.74
C GLN A 76 5.17 -1.15 3.55
N SER A 77 5.22 0.18 3.44
CA SER A 77 6.11 1.07 4.18
C SER A 77 5.28 2.05 5.00
N VAL A 78 5.63 2.22 6.27
CA VAL A 78 4.95 3.07 7.24
C VAL A 78 5.96 4.03 7.82
N TYR A 79 5.68 5.32 7.71
CA TYR A 79 6.56 6.38 8.20
C TYR A 79 5.94 7.02 9.43
N LEU A 80 6.74 7.13 10.48
CA LEU A 80 6.34 7.58 11.80
C LEU A 80 7.10 8.88 12.10
N GLU A 81 6.39 9.98 12.26
CA GLU A 81 6.97 11.27 12.65
C GLU A 81 7.31 11.26 14.14
N THR A 82 8.47 10.72 14.50
CA THR A 82 8.85 10.51 15.90
C THR A 82 10.34 10.20 16.03
N SER A 83 10.82 10.14 17.27
CA SER A 83 12.17 9.66 17.57
C SER A 83 12.27 8.13 17.35
N PRO A 84 13.49 7.60 17.18
CA PRO A 84 13.71 6.15 17.12
C PRO A 84 13.07 5.38 18.29
N GLU A 85 13.09 5.94 19.50
CA GLU A 85 12.44 5.37 20.68
C GLU A 85 10.91 5.36 20.57
N GLY A 86 10.32 6.44 20.03
CA GLY A 86 8.88 6.49 19.78
C GLY A 86 8.44 5.46 18.74
N ALA A 87 9.24 5.29 17.67
CA ALA A 87 9.00 4.25 16.67
C ALA A 87 9.08 2.83 17.27
N ARG A 88 10.01 2.58 18.19
CA ARG A 88 10.09 1.30 18.94
C ARG A 88 8.84 1.07 19.81
N ARG A 89 8.35 2.11 20.50
CA ARG A 89 7.09 2.01 21.27
C ARG A 89 5.91 1.70 20.37
N PHE A 90 5.83 2.36 19.20
CA PHE A 90 4.77 2.09 18.23
C PHE A 90 4.86 0.67 17.66
N ALA A 91 6.08 0.18 17.36
CA ALA A 91 6.31 -1.20 16.91
C ALA A 91 5.78 -2.23 17.92
N ASN A 92 5.98 -2.01 19.23
CA ASN A 92 5.42 -2.88 20.27
C ASN A 92 3.87 -2.89 20.23
N ARG A 93 3.24 -1.72 20.10
CA ARG A 93 1.78 -1.62 19.99
C ARG A 93 1.25 -2.32 18.73
N LEU A 94 1.98 -2.19 17.62
CA LEU A 94 1.63 -2.86 16.37
C LEU A 94 1.80 -4.37 16.47
N ALA A 95 2.80 -4.87 17.20
CA ALA A 95 2.97 -6.30 17.47
C ALA A 95 1.77 -6.85 18.25
N GLU A 96 1.38 -6.20 19.35
CA GLU A 96 0.19 -6.56 20.14
C GLU A 96 -1.09 -6.57 19.28
N ALA A 97 -1.24 -5.56 18.42
CA ALA A 97 -2.38 -5.46 17.50
C ALA A 97 -2.37 -6.58 16.45
N LEU A 98 -1.21 -6.91 15.87
CA LEU A 98 -1.08 -7.98 14.89
C LEU A 98 -1.35 -9.35 15.51
N ASP A 99 -0.94 -9.59 16.76
CA ASP A 99 -1.29 -10.80 17.50
C ASP A 99 -2.81 -10.90 17.74
N ALA A 100 -3.45 -9.80 18.16
CA ALA A 100 -4.89 -9.76 18.35
C ALA A 100 -5.66 -9.99 17.04
N VAL A 101 -5.16 -9.43 15.94
CA VAL A 101 -5.75 -9.63 14.61
C VAL A 101 -5.51 -11.05 14.12
N GLU A 102 -4.34 -11.65 14.33
CA GLU A 102 -4.05 -13.04 13.96
C GLU A 102 -4.95 -14.03 14.71
N ALA A 103 -5.20 -13.80 16.00
CA ALA A 103 -6.12 -14.62 16.78
C ALA A 103 -7.57 -14.56 16.23
N ARG A 104 -8.00 -13.41 15.71
CA ARG A 104 -9.35 -13.19 15.17
C ARG A 104 -9.48 -13.57 13.70
N LEU A 105 -8.42 -13.38 12.92
CA LEU A 105 -8.33 -13.62 11.48
C LEU A 105 -7.00 -14.33 11.17
N PRO A 106 -6.94 -15.65 11.43
CA PRO A 106 -5.73 -16.43 11.22
C PRO A 106 -5.23 -16.33 9.78
N SER A 107 -3.94 -16.07 9.63
CA SER A 107 -3.28 -16.09 8.33
C SER A 107 -3.34 -17.49 7.70
N PRO A 108 -3.45 -17.58 6.36
CA PRO A 108 -3.44 -18.87 5.69
C PRO A 108 -2.09 -19.57 5.87
N PRO A 109 -2.06 -20.92 5.85
CA PRO A 109 -0.81 -21.66 5.92
C PRO A 109 0.15 -21.25 4.80
N LEU A 110 1.41 -21.04 5.15
CA LEU A 110 2.46 -20.68 4.21
C LEU A 110 3.08 -21.91 3.57
N LEU A 111 3.41 -21.80 2.28
CA LEU A 111 4.24 -22.78 1.59
C LEU A 111 5.70 -22.69 2.07
N PRO A 112 6.48 -23.77 2.00
CA PRO A 112 7.89 -23.75 2.43
C PRO A 112 8.74 -22.65 1.77
N GLY A 113 8.48 -22.36 0.49
CA GLY A 113 9.15 -21.28 -0.24
C GLY A 113 8.80 -19.89 0.28
N GLU A 114 7.54 -19.67 0.68
CA GLU A 114 7.08 -18.40 1.27
C GLU A 114 7.71 -18.19 2.65
N VAL A 115 7.77 -19.25 3.47
CA VAL A 115 8.47 -19.23 4.77
C VAL A 115 9.95 -18.86 4.57
N SER A 116 10.63 -19.54 3.65
CA SER A 116 12.04 -19.25 3.33
C SER A 116 12.23 -17.81 2.87
N GLY A 117 11.32 -17.29 2.04
CA GLY A 117 11.32 -15.90 1.58
C GLY A 117 11.23 -14.91 2.75
N ILE A 118 10.30 -15.12 3.68
CA ILE A 118 10.13 -14.27 4.87
C ILE A 118 11.37 -14.32 5.76
N LEU A 119 11.91 -15.51 6.03
CA LEU A 119 13.12 -15.66 6.85
C LEU A 119 14.34 -15.00 6.21
N SER A 120 14.50 -15.14 4.89
CA SER A 120 15.58 -14.49 4.13
C SER A 120 15.46 -12.97 4.20
N LEU A 121 14.24 -12.45 4.05
CA LEU A 121 13.94 -11.03 4.17
C LEU A 121 14.27 -10.50 5.57
N ARG A 122 13.90 -11.23 6.65
CA ARG A 122 14.24 -10.88 8.03
C ARG A 122 15.74 -10.80 8.25
N SER A 123 16.48 -11.81 7.78
CA SER A 123 17.94 -11.87 7.89
C SER A 123 18.62 -10.71 7.15
N LEU A 124 18.20 -10.43 5.92
CA LEU A 124 18.74 -9.32 5.13
C LEU A 124 18.41 -7.95 5.75
N ALA A 125 17.22 -7.78 6.31
CA ALA A 125 16.86 -6.55 7.02
C ALA A 125 17.70 -6.37 8.29
N ALA A 126 17.89 -7.43 9.08
CA ALA A 126 18.73 -7.40 10.27
C ALA A 126 20.20 -7.06 9.94
N LEU A 127 20.75 -7.61 8.86
CA LEU A 127 22.09 -7.25 8.36
C LEU A 127 22.20 -5.78 7.95
N ARG A 128 21.11 -5.19 7.45
CA ARG A 128 21.00 -3.75 7.15
C ARG A 128 20.74 -2.89 8.40
N GLY A 129 20.72 -3.50 9.59
CA GLY A 129 20.53 -2.80 10.87
C GLY A 129 19.08 -2.61 11.30
N ALA A 130 18.12 -3.27 10.63
CA ALA A 130 16.72 -3.20 11.03
C ALA A 130 16.48 -3.97 12.35
N ARG A 131 15.64 -3.42 13.21
CA ARG A 131 15.13 -4.13 14.40
C ARG A 131 13.90 -4.94 14.03
N LEU A 132 13.82 -6.16 14.55
CA LEU A 132 12.81 -7.14 14.19
C LEU A 132 11.85 -7.39 15.35
N TRP A 133 10.55 -7.40 15.05
CA TRP A 133 9.50 -8.04 15.85
C TRP A 133 8.83 -9.10 14.99
N ASN A 134 8.51 -10.24 15.58
CA ASN A 134 7.85 -11.32 14.90
C ASN A 134 7.08 -12.20 15.87
N ALA A 135 6.00 -12.79 15.39
CA ALA A 135 5.39 -13.94 16.04
C ALA A 135 6.34 -15.15 16.01
N GLU A 136 6.09 -16.13 16.89
CA GLU A 136 6.81 -17.41 16.93
C GLU A 136 6.71 -18.16 15.60
N ARG A 137 5.53 -18.10 14.97
CA ARG A 137 5.31 -18.53 13.59
C ARG A 137 5.44 -17.31 12.66
N PRO A 138 5.88 -17.46 11.40
CA PRO A 138 6.07 -16.33 10.48
C PRO A 138 4.74 -15.77 9.94
N ASN A 139 3.75 -15.58 10.81
CA ASN A 139 2.40 -15.12 10.46
C ASN A 139 2.36 -13.60 10.28
N TRP A 140 3.26 -12.87 10.95
CA TRP A 140 3.51 -11.45 10.73
C TRP A 140 4.96 -11.08 11.09
N THR A 141 5.43 -9.96 10.55
CA THR A 141 6.79 -9.43 10.78
C THR A 141 6.74 -7.90 10.83
N ILE A 142 7.45 -7.28 11.75
CA ILE A 142 7.69 -5.83 11.75
C ILE A 142 9.19 -5.59 11.67
N LEU A 143 9.60 -4.73 10.74
CA LEU A 143 10.98 -4.32 10.52
C LEU A 143 11.10 -2.82 10.71
N LEU A 144 11.76 -2.38 11.79
CA LEU A 144 12.09 -0.97 11.98
C LEU A 144 13.48 -0.70 11.42
N HIS A 145 13.54 0.00 10.29
CA HIS A 145 14.79 0.31 9.61
C HIS A 145 15.44 1.59 10.16
N PRO A 146 16.77 1.69 10.13
CA PRO A 146 17.49 2.87 10.61
C PRO A 146 17.37 4.08 9.69
N THR A 147 17.12 3.87 8.39
CA THR A 147 17.07 4.92 7.37
C THR A 147 15.79 4.80 6.54
N PRO A 148 15.07 5.91 6.29
CA PRO A 148 13.90 5.93 5.42
C PRO A 148 14.21 5.44 4.01
N ALA A 149 13.45 4.45 3.55
CA ALA A 149 13.49 3.94 2.20
C ALA A 149 12.08 3.55 1.75
N LEU A 150 11.90 3.30 0.46
CA LEU A 150 10.71 2.62 -0.03
C LEU A 150 11.07 1.15 -0.21
N GLU A 151 10.71 0.31 0.76
CA GLU A 151 10.98 -1.13 0.69
C GLU A 151 9.95 -1.81 -0.21
N THR A 152 10.40 -2.85 -0.90
CA THR A 152 9.54 -3.71 -1.72
C THR A 152 8.47 -4.41 -0.85
N PRO A 153 7.33 -4.82 -1.43
CA PRO A 153 6.29 -5.50 -0.68
C PRO A 153 6.85 -6.72 0.02
N GLY A 154 6.86 -6.67 1.35
CA GLY A 154 6.85 -7.90 2.12
C GLY A 154 5.42 -8.43 2.04
N LEU A 155 5.20 -9.48 1.27
CA LEU A 155 3.94 -10.22 1.33
C LEU A 155 3.82 -10.90 2.71
N HIS A 156 2.63 -11.36 3.09
CA HIS A 156 2.41 -12.14 4.31
C HIS A 156 2.62 -11.33 5.61
N ARG A 157 1.98 -10.16 5.69
CA ARG A 157 1.94 -9.31 6.90
C ARG A 157 3.32 -8.87 7.41
N VAL A 158 4.20 -8.50 6.49
CA VAL A 158 5.51 -7.89 6.75
C VAL A 158 5.38 -6.36 6.63
N VAL A 159 5.60 -5.66 7.74
CA VAL A 159 5.47 -4.20 7.83
C VAL A 159 6.84 -3.56 7.99
N ASN A 160 7.21 -2.66 7.08
CA ASN A 160 8.43 -1.86 7.20
C ASN A 160 8.10 -0.53 7.89
N LEU A 161 8.74 -0.25 9.01
CA LEU A 161 8.61 0.98 9.78
C LEU A 161 9.85 1.86 9.59
N PHE A 162 9.64 3.16 9.52
CA PHE A 162 10.69 4.17 9.44
C PHE A 162 10.36 5.32 10.38
N ALA A 163 11.30 5.69 11.26
CA ALA A 163 11.22 6.93 12.02
C ALA A 163 11.70 8.09 11.15
N VAL A 164 10.93 9.17 11.12
CA VAL A 164 11.28 10.44 10.45
C VAL A 164 11.06 11.60 11.40
N ARG A 165 11.77 12.71 11.19
CA ARG A 165 11.58 13.91 12.01
C ARG A 165 10.36 14.71 11.58
N ASP A 166 10.15 14.76 10.27
CA ASP A 166 9.04 15.42 9.61
C ASP A 166 8.59 14.53 8.45
N LEU A 167 7.27 14.38 8.28
CA LEU A 167 6.72 13.61 7.17
C LEU A 167 7.05 14.27 5.83
N GLU A 168 7.10 15.60 5.74
CA GLU A 168 7.32 16.36 4.51
C GLU A 168 8.71 16.11 3.89
N GLU A 169 9.70 15.73 4.70
CA GLU A 169 11.05 15.31 4.25
C GLU A 169 11.01 14.10 3.29
N LEU A 170 9.90 13.36 3.21
CA LEU A 170 9.73 12.20 2.33
C LEU A 170 9.43 12.57 0.87
N SER A 171 9.28 13.85 0.54
CA SER A 171 8.85 14.28 -0.81
C SER A 171 9.77 13.77 -1.91
N ASP A 172 11.09 13.92 -1.74
CA ASP A 172 12.09 13.43 -2.70
C ASP A 172 12.10 11.91 -2.83
N LEU A 173 11.86 11.19 -1.73
CA LEU A 173 11.73 9.74 -1.75
C LEU A 173 10.53 9.32 -2.60
N PHE A 174 9.35 9.89 -2.35
CA PHE A 174 8.15 9.56 -3.11
C PHE A 174 8.21 10.05 -4.55
N HIS A 175 8.83 11.20 -4.81
CA HIS A 175 8.99 11.71 -6.17
C HIS A 175 9.78 10.74 -7.07
N ARG A 176 10.83 10.10 -6.54
CA ARG A 176 11.61 9.07 -7.25
C ARG A 176 10.76 7.86 -7.65
N HIS A 177 9.72 7.55 -6.87
CA HIS A 177 8.85 6.40 -7.09
C HIS A 177 7.44 6.77 -7.58
N ARG A 178 7.20 8.03 -7.96
CA ARG A 178 5.86 8.60 -8.27
C ARG A 178 5.00 7.78 -9.23
N ASN A 179 5.62 7.07 -10.17
CA ASN A 179 4.92 6.24 -11.16
C ASN A 179 4.46 4.88 -10.64
N ARG A 180 4.81 4.52 -9.40
CA ARG A 180 4.48 3.23 -8.76
C ARG A 180 3.62 3.40 -7.51
N LEU A 181 3.35 4.64 -7.08
CA LEU A 181 2.56 4.92 -5.88
C LEU A 181 1.06 4.85 -6.18
N GLN A 182 0.27 4.37 -5.23
CA GLN A 182 -1.19 4.25 -5.40
C GLN A 182 -1.98 4.85 -4.25
N GLY A 183 -1.90 4.27 -3.05
CA GLY A 183 -2.65 4.70 -1.87
C GLY A 183 -1.76 5.20 -0.73
N MET A 184 -2.27 6.19 0.00
CA MET A 184 -1.66 6.74 1.21
C MET A 184 -2.66 6.64 2.37
N GLY A 185 -2.32 5.83 3.37
CA GLY A 185 -2.98 5.82 4.66
C GLY A 185 -2.49 6.98 5.52
N LEU A 186 -3.39 7.74 6.11
CA LEU A 186 -3.07 8.90 6.94
C LEU A 186 -3.60 8.71 8.35
N ALA A 187 -2.74 8.92 9.33
CA ALA A 187 -3.11 9.17 10.72
C ALA A 187 -2.38 10.44 11.18
N VAL A 188 -2.91 11.59 10.76
CA VAL A 188 -2.46 12.93 11.14
C VAL A 188 -3.66 13.74 11.66
N ALA A 189 -3.40 14.87 12.31
CA ALA A 189 -4.39 15.86 12.69
C ALA A 189 -5.21 16.29 11.46
N PRO A 190 -6.54 16.47 11.59
CA PRO A 190 -7.40 16.86 10.47
C PRO A 190 -6.88 18.08 9.70
N GLU A 191 -6.31 19.05 10.42
CA GLU A 191 -5.80 20.31 9.88
C GLU A 191 -4.55 20.11 9.00
N ARG A 192 -3.80 19.02 9.20
CA ARG A 192 -2.60 18.67 8.42
C ARG A 192 -2.90 17.87 7.16
N GLN A 193 -4.10 17.28 7.04
CA GLN A 193 -4.41 16.33 5.96
C GLN A 193 -4.28 16.96 4.58
N MET A 194 -4.74 18.21 4.41
CA MET A 194 -4.64 18.91 3.13
C MET A 194 -3.18 19.20 2.76
N ALA A 195 -2.40 19.75 3.71
CA ALA A 195 -0.98 20.04 3.49
C ALA A 195 -0.19 18.80 3.09
N ILE A 196 -0.44 17.65 3.74
CA ILE A 196 0.19 16.37 3.39
C ILE A 196 -0.24 15.91 1.98
N ALA A 197 -1.51 16.07 1.60
CA ALA A 197 -1.97 15.70 0.27
C ALA A 197 -1.33 16.58 -0.83
N GLU A 198 -1.16 17.88 -0.56
CA GLU A 198 -0.49 18.84 -1.44
C GLU A 198 1.01 18.57 -1.56
N ALA A 199 1.68 18.20 -0.46
CA ALA A 199 3.09 17.85 -0.45
C ALA A 199 3.39 16.57 -1.24
N PHE A 200 2.45 15.62 -1.26
CA PHE A 200 2.61 14.33 -1.94
C PHE A 200 1.55 14.10 -3.01
N PRO A 201 1.50 14.89 -4.09
CA PRO A 201 0.41 14.85 -5.07
C PRO A 201 0.43 13.59 -5.95
N PHE A 202 1.38 12.67 -5.71
CA PHE A 202 1.64 11.47 -6.53
C PHE A 202 0.69 10.31 -6.25
N PHE A 203 -0.01 10.29 -5.10
CA PHE A 203 -0.95 9.22 -4.76
C PHE A 203 -2.34 9.43 -5.38
N SER A 204 -2.96 8.34 -5.81
CA SER A 204 -4.31 8.34 -6.39
C SER A 204 -5.42 8.23 -5.33
N ARG A 205 -5.05 7.98 -4.07
CA ARG A 205 -5.98 7.84 -2.94
C ARG A 205 -5.31 8.23 -1.64
N TYR A 206 -6.00 9.05 -0.86
CA TYR A 206 -5.66 9.37 0.52
C TYR A 206 -6.84 8.95 1.39
N CYS A 207 -6.58 8.23 2.48
CA CYS A 207 -7.63 7.80 3.38
C CYS A 207 -7.11 7.63 4.81
N PRO A 208 -8.00 7.61 5.82
CA PRO A 208 -7.62 7.19 7.15
C PRO A 208 -7.02 5.78 7.14
N ILE A 209 -6.03 5.54 8.01
CA ILE A 209 -5.59 4.18 8.36
C ILE A 209 -6.79 3.40 8.94
N GLY A 210 -6.89 2.12 8.63
CA GLY A 210 -8.05 1.23 8.88
C GLY A 210 -9.08 1.24 7.75
N ARG A 211 -8.88 2.05 6.70
CA ARG A 211 -9.76 2.12 5.53
C ARG A 211 -9.01 1.93 4.22
N MET A 212 -7.72 1.58 4.24
CA MET A 212 -6.94 1.44 3.02
C MET A 212 -7.52 0.34 2.13
N GLN A 213 -7.96 -0.79 2.69
CA GLN A 213 -8.56 -1.90 1.94
C GLN A 213 -10.03 -1.71 1.54
N ARG A 214 -10.64 -0.55 1.82
CA ARG A 214 -12.06 -0.28 1.55
C ARG A 214 -12.22 0.96 0.66
N PRO A 215 -11.73 0.95 -0.59
CA PRO A 215 -12.01 2.04 -1.51
C PRO A 215 -13.51 2.08 -1.84
N PRO A 216 -14.11 3.27 -2.00
CA PRO A 216 -15.47 3.38 -2.49
C PRO A 216 -15.54 2.82 -3.93
N PHE A 217 -16.70 2.29 -4.33
CA PHE A 217 -16.90 1.71 -5.67
C PHE A 217 -16.57 2.69 -6.80
N SER A 218 -16.81 3.99 -6.59
CA SER A 218 -16.56 5.05 -7.56
C SER A 218 -15.11 5.56 -7.57
N TRP A 219 -14.21 4.97 -6.77
CA TRP A 219 -12.82 5.42 -6.67
C TRP A 219 -12.10 5.31 -8.03
N PRO A 220 -11.44 6.38 -8.50
CA PRO A 220 -10.64 6.33 -9.72
C PRO A 220 -9.32 5.59 -9.46
N GLN A 221 -9.33 4.26 -9.65
CA GLN A 221 -8.13 3.42 -9.56
C GLN A 221 -7.06 3.93 -10.54
N ASP A 222 -5.85 4.16 -10.03
CA ASP A 222 -4.73 4.73 -10.77
C ASP A 222 -5.08 6.07 -11.47
N ARG A 223 -5.98 6.86 -10.88
CA ARG A 223 -6.50 8.15 -11.38
C ARG A 223 -7.40 8.05 -12.61
N PHE A 224 -7.79 6.84 -13.00
CA PHE A 224 -8.70 6.64 -14.11
C PHE A 224 -10.05 6.14 -13.63
N ARG A 225 -11.13 6.66 -14.23
CA ARG A 225 -12.45 6.03 -14.12
C ARG A 225 -12.47 4.86 -15.09
N THR A 226 -12.13 3.67 -14.60
CA THR A 226 -12.02 2.44 -15.41
C THR A 226 -13.26 2.19 -16.26
N LEU A 227 -14.44 2.34 -15.66
CA LEU A 227 -15.71 2.18 -16.37
C LEU A 227 -15.87 3.19 -17.52
N ALA A 228 -15.40 4.43 -17.35
CA ALA A 228 -15.47 5.45 -18.40
C ALA A 228 -14.58 5.11 -19.61
N LYS A 229 -13.48 4.38 -19.40
CA LYS A 229 -12.62 3.88 -20.49
C LYS A 229 -13.26 2.73 -21.27
N MET A 230 -14.10 1.94 -20.62
CA MET A 230 -14.80 0.81 -21.25
C MET A 230 -16.16 1.22 -21.83
N ALA A 231 -16.64 2.41 -21.50
CA ALA A 231 -17.92 2.92 -22.01
C ALA A 231 -17.79 3.34 -23.48
N ARG A 232 -18.83 3.06 -24.26
CA ARG A 232 -19.01 3.64 -25.58
C ARG A 232 -19.81 4.92 -25.44
N TRP A 233 -19.20 6.04 -25.78
CA TRP A 233 -19.85 7.34 -25.79
C TRP A 233 -20.51 7.57 -27.15
N ILE A 234 -21.79 7.94 -27.12
CA ILE A 234 -22.57 8.29 -28.31
C ILE A 234 -23.04 9.74 -28.09
N SER A 235 -22.56 10.64 -28.95
CA SER A 235 -23.08 12.01 -29.01
C SER A 235 -24.21 12.06 -30.03
N LEU A 236 -25.31 12.70 -29.68
CA LEU A 236 -26.41 13.02 -30.57
C LEU A 236 -26.56 14.54 -30.58
N GLU A 237 -26.21 15.17 -31.69
CA GLU A 237 -26.41 16.60 -31.89
C GLU A 237 -27.77 16.82 -32.55
N GLY A 238 -28.54 17.78 -32.03
CA GLY A 238 -29.77 18.27 -32.66
C GLY A 238 -29.51 19.51 -33.50
N GLU A 239 -30.49 19.93 -34.32
CA GLU A 239 -30.44 21.23 -34.99
C GLU A 239 -30.54 22.35 -33.94
N GLY A 240 -29.41 22.79 -33.39
CA GLY A 240 -29.38 23.77 -32.30
C GLY A 240 -28.04 24.04 -31.60
N GLY A 241 -26.94 23.36 -31.97
CA GLY A 241 -25.61 23.58 -31.40
C GLY A 241 -25.26 22.66 -30.25
#